data_AF-A0A1C4X5H8-F1
#
_entry.id   AF-A0A1C4X5H8-F1
#
_cell.length_a   1.000
_cell.length_b   1.000
_cell.length_c   1.000
_cell.angle_alpha   90.00
_cell.angle_beta   90.00
_cell.angle_gamma   90.00
#
_symmetry.space_group_name_H-M   'P 1'
#
loop_
_entity.id
_entity.type
_entity.pdbx_description
1 polymer ?
#
loop_
_entity_poly.entity_id
_entity_poly.type
_entity_poly.pdbx_seq_one_letter_code
_entity_poly.pdbx_strand_id
1 'polypeptide(L)'
;MGLFSRVRSQQGYATVGLTLLGYGVMILSGVLGLVVPYAVAALVVIAGELTLATRYVETGRLVRKAGLGLVFRRLVRDLSVVLLVLSTVRPGVAGTLAVLLLPAALWTVAVGTTVLTRVVDGRAATPALTRNLDLGTLRRVLVPPVWARHLAGLRLPLLNVLLVPAAVVAAVADRVAPVVVTGLVTLAAGLVTAAVLALTLVRGRGTAPGVLPAVHDWLARERPEVALYFAGPAKDVYQANMWLAPVEAAGRRAVVLLRSEDAFHELADTRLPVICVPAGVDFMNLDLGAIRVALYVANVGANIHMLREPGVTHVFIGHGDSDKQASVNPYSKVYDEVWVAGPAGRERYARAGVGVLDRDIVEIGRPQLAGVHTFGSGAADHVFTVLYAPTWEGWLDDDPYHTSLVLMGERIVSGLLAAGNLRLIYKPHPLTGTRSKQARAVHERIVARLRAAGGQTDATALDGTAHLVVTGRTPGLFDCFNVTDLLISDVSSVVSDFVQSERPYVVANPAGLPEDEFRRTYPTARAAYLLSRDCGELPKVLAVTRAGNDPMTEARRELKEYLLGPAGSNPMDRFREEIGRLCG
;
A
#
# COMPACT_ATOMS: atom_id res chain seq x y z
N MET A 1 21.73 -1.33 -12.74
CA MET A 1 21.78 0.15 -12.55
C MET A 1 22.63 0.73 -13.68
N GLY A 2 22.00 1.20 -14.76
CA GLY A 2 22.67 1.45 -16.04
C GLY A 2 23.59 2.67 -16.06
N LEU A 3 24.54 2.70 -17.01
CA LEU A 3 25.51 3.76 -17.25
C LEU A 3 24.85 5.16 -17.29
N PHE A 4 23.66 5.27 -17.88
CA PHE A 4 22.85 6.48 -17.92
C PHE A 4 22.40 7.00 -16.54
N SER A 5 22.16 6.13 -15.56
CA SER A 5 21.80 6.54 -14.20
C SER A 5 23.00 7.13 -13.44
N ARG A 6 24.20 6.59 -13.68
CA ARG A 6 25.44 7.11 -13.08
C ARG A 6 25.82 8.47 -13.66
N VAL A 7 25.71 8.64 -14.97
CA VAL A 7 25.98 9.93 -15.64
C VAL A 7 24.99 11.02 -15.20
N ARG A 8 23.68 10.70 -15.13
CA ARG A 8 22.67 11.64 -14.59
C ARG A 8 22.94 12.03 -13.14
N SER A 9 23.41 11.08 -12.32
CA SER A 9 23.77 11.32 -10.92
C SER A 9 24.98 12.26 -10.79
N GLN A 10 26.04 12.05 -11.57
CA GLN A 10 27.24 12.91 -11.58
C GLN A 10 26.93 14.35 -12.04
N GLN A 11 26.14 14.51 -13.11
CA GLN A 11 25.71 15.84 -13.56
C GLN A 11 24.82 16.55 -12.52
N GLY A 12 23.99 15.79 -11.80
CA GLY A 12 23.22 16.30 -10.68
C GLY A 12 24.12 16.87 -9.57
N TYR A 13 25.14 16.12 -9.15
CA TYR A 13 26.09 16.60 -8.13
C TYR A 13 26.92 17.80 -8.59
N ALA A 14 27.35 17.82 -9.86
CA ALA A 14 28.04 18.98 -10.43
C ALA A 14 27.14 20.24 -10.39
N THR A 15 25.85 20.09 -10.72
CA THR A 15 24.87 21.18 -10.63
C THR A 15 24.73 21.69 -9.19
N VAL A 16 24.73 20.80 -8.20
CA VAL A 16 24.72 21.18 -6.78
C VAL A 16 25.97 21.98 -6.41
N GLY A 17 27.15 21.49 -6.77
CA GLY A 17 28.42 22.17 -6.51
C GLY A 17 28.46 23.57 -7.11
N LEU A 18 28.07 23.70 -8.38
CA LEU A 18 28.01 24.98 -9.07
C LEU A 18 27.00 25.95 -8.43
N THR A 19 25.83 25.46 -8.01
CA THR A 19 24.81 26.27 -7.33
C THR A 19 25.32 26.77 -5.98
N LEU A 20 25.98 25.92 -5.18
CA LEU A 20 26.54 26.29 -3.88
C LEU A 20 27.71 27.27 -4.01
N LEU A 21 28.58 27.06 -5.00
CA LEU A 21 29.63 28.02 -5.33
C LEU A 21 29.03 29.37 -5.73
N GLY A 22 27.98 29.36 -6.58
CA GLY A 22 27.25 30.56 -6.96
C GLY A 22 26.70 31.32 -5.76
N TYR A 23 26.15 30.63 -4.76
CA TYR A 23 25.71 31.26 -3.50
C TYR A 23 26.86 31.93 -2.74
N GLY A 24 28.02 31.27 -2.64
CA GLY A 24 29.20 31.86 -2.03
C GLY A 24 29.68 33.12 -2.77
N VAL A 25 29.72 33.06 -4.11
CA VAL A 25 30.09 34.22 -4.95
C VAL A 25 29.07 35.35 -4.83
N MET A 26 27.77 35.05 -4.75
CA MET A 26 26.74 36.07 -4.52
C MET A 26 26.92 36.78 -3.18
N ILE A 27 27.19 36.05 -2.09
CA ILE A 27 27.44 36.68 -0.78
C ILE A 27 28.71 37.54 -0.86
N LEU A 28 29.83 36.98 -1.33
CA LEU A 28 31.12 37.69 -1.37
C LEU A 28 31.05 38.94 -2.26
N SER A 29 30.48 38.81 -3.45
CA SER A 29 30.29 39.93 -4.38
C SER A 29 29.32 40.95 -3.82
N GLY A 30 28.29 40.51 -3.09
CA GLY A 30 27.36 41.37 -2.36
C GLY A 30 28.07 42.18 -1.28
N VAL A 31 28.94 41.59 -0.46
CA VAL A 31 29.73 42.32 0.56
C VAL A 31 30.68 43.34 -0.08
N LEU A 32 31.35 42.95 -1.17
CA LEU A 32 32.34 43.77 -1.85
C LEU A 32 31.74 44.80 -2.82
N GLY A 33 30.41 44.80 -3.02
CA GLY A 33 29.74 45.67 -3.98
C GLY A 33 30.06 45.39 -5.46
N LEU A 34 30.45 44.17 -5.80
CA LEU A 34 30.80 43.77 -7.16
C LEU A 34 29.57 43.34 -7.95
N VAL A 35 28.93 44.30 -8.65
CA VAL A 35 27.63 44.10 -9.32
C VAL A 35 27.67 43.05 -10.43
N VAL A 36 28.69 43.07 -11.31
CA VAL A 36 28.77 42.15 -12.47
C VAL A 36 29.00 40.70 -12.03
N PRO A 37 29.99 40.38 -11.16
CA PRO A 37 30.14 39.03 -10.62
C PRO A 37 28.89 38.54 -9.86
N TYR A 38 28.22 39.42 -9.12
CA TYR A 38 26.96 39.10 -8.45
C TYR A 38 25.88 38.68 -9.45
N ALA A 39 25.66 39.47 -10.51
CA ALA A 39 24.63 39.19 -11.51
C ALA A 39 24.87 37.85 -12.22
N VAL A 40 26.12 37.57 -12.60
CA VAL A 40 26.50 36.28 -13.22
C VAL A 40 26.27 35.12 -12.25
N ALA A 41 26.73 35.24 -11.00
CA ALA A 41 26.54 34.21 -9.98
C ALA A 41 25.05 33.97 -9.70
N ALA A 42 24.24 35.02 -9.68
CA ALA A 42 22.81 34.92 -9.46
C ALA A 42 22.07 34.18 -10.58
N LEU A 43 22.45 34.42 -11.84
CA LEU A 43 21.94 33.65 -12.98
C LEU A 43 22.29 32.16 -12.87
N VAL A 44 23.54 31.86 -12.49
CA VAL A 44 24.01 30.49 -12.26
C VAL A 44 23.22 29.81 -11.14
N VAL A 45 22.98 30.52 -10.03
CA VAL A 45 22.17 30.02 -8.91
C VAL A 45 20.74 29.72 -9.36
N ILE A 46 20.05 30.68 -9.99
CA ILE A 46 18.65 30.51 -10.43
C ILE A 46 18.52 29.36 -11.44
N ALA A 47 19.44 29.27 -12.41
CA ALA A 47 19.46 28.19 -13.38
C ALA A 47 19.74 26.83 -12.72
N GLY A 48 20.67 26.78 -11.77
CA GLY A 48 20.98 25.60 -10.98
C GLY A 48 19.79 25.11 -10.17
N GLU A 49 19.07 26.02 -9.49
CA GLU A 49 17.86 25.70 -8.74
C GLU A 49 16.75 25.14 -9.64
N LEU A 50 16.51 25.76 -10.79
CA LEU A 50 15.51 25.30 -11.76
C LEU A 50 15.87 23.91 -12.30
N THR A 51 17.14 23.68 -12.61
CA THR A 51 17.62 22.40 -13.13
C THR A 51 17.51 21.29 -12.08
N LEU A 52 17.82 21.58 -10.81
CA LEU A 52 17.61 20.65 -9.70
C LEU A 52 16.12 20.36 -9.43
N ALA A 53 15.25 21.35 -9.66
CA ALA A 53 13.80 21.20 -9.47
C ALA A 53 13.12 20.41 -10.60
N THR A 54 13.67 20.42 -11.82
CA THR A 54 13.03 19.86 -13.03
C THR A 54 13.73 18.63 -13.58
N ARG A 55 15.06 18.68 -13.73
CA ARG A 55 15.86 17.64 -14.43
C ARG A 55 16.54 16.67 -13.48
N TYR A 56 16.96 17.12 -12.29
CA TYR A 56 17.68 16.33 -11.29
C TYR A 56 16.91 16.22 -9.95
N VAL A 57 15.64 15.84 -10.04
CA VAL A 57 14.70 15.82 -8.89
C VAL A 57 15.19 14.95 -7.73
N GLU A 58 15.77 13.78 -8.01
CA GLU A 58 16.28 12.87 -6.96
C GLU A 58 17.45 13.48 -6.19
N THR A 59 18.42 14.07 -6.91
CA THR A 59 19.53 14.83 -6.30
C THR A 59 18.98 16.01 -5.51
N GLY A 60 17.98 16.74 -6.04
CA GLY A 60 17.31 17.82 -5.34
C GLY A 60 16.64 17.39 -4.02
N ARG A 61 16.10 16.16 -3.95
CA ARG A 61 15.56 15.58 -2.70
C ARG A 61 16.68 15.29 -1.69
N LEU A 62 17.83 14.78 -2.13
CA LEU A 62 18.98 14.52 -1.25
C LEU A 62 19.52 15.83 -0.63
N VAL A 63 19.67 16.88 -1.44
CA VAL A 63 20.11 18.20 -0.96
C VAL A 63 19.15 18.77 0.08
N ARG A 64 17.84 18.55 -0.10
CA ARG A 64 16.84 18.94 0.90
C ARG A 64 16.99 18.19 2.22
N LYS A 65 17.29 16.89 2.17
CA LYS A 65 17.56 16.07 3.37
C LYS A 65 18.84 16.52 4.09
N ALA A 66 19.82 17.05 3.37
CA ALA A 66 21.06 17.60 3.91
C ALA A 66 20.92 19.02 4.52
N GLY A 67 19.70 19.51 4.75
CA GLY A 67 19.45 20.84 5.34
C GLY A 67 19.50 22.01 4.35
N LEU A 68 19.99 21.80 3.13
CA LEU A 68 20.07 22.80 2.04
C LEU A 68 18.75 22.89 1.25
N GLY A 69 17.63 22.85 1.98
CA GLY A 69 16.28 22.92 1.44
C GLY A 69 15.90 24.30 0.90
N LEU A 70 14.63 24.44 0.48
CA LEU A 70 14.09 25.67 -0.08
C LEU A 70 14.21 26.88 0.87
N VAL A 71 14.14 26.66 2.19
CA VAL A 71 14.23 27.72 3.19
C VAL A 71 15.64 28.32 3.22
N PHE A 72 16.65 27.47 3.38
CA PHE A 72 18.06 27.88 3.41
C PHE A 72 18.43 28.71 2.17
N ARG A 73 18.13 28.16 0.99
CA ARG A 73 18.46 28.78 -0.29
C ARG A 73 17.89 30.18 -0.47
N ARG A 74 16.64 30.38 -0.02
CA ARG A 74 15.97 31.68 -0.08
C ARG A 74 16.54 32.68 0.92
N LEU A 75 16.84 32.24 2.14
CA LEU A 75 17.47 33.11 3.14
C LEU A 75 18.85 33.60 2.66
N VAL A 76 19.65 32.72 2.06
CA VAL A 76 20.96 33.07 1.50
C VAL A 76 20.82 34.11 0.38
N ARG A 77 19.83 33.95 -0.51
CA ARG A 77 19.56 34.90 -1.59
C ARG A 77 19.04 36.25 -1.07
N ASP A 78 18.12 36.23 -0.10
CA ASP A 78 17.60 37.45 0.52
C ASP A 78 18.73 38.22 1.21
N LEU A 79 19.61 37.50 1.94
CA LEU A 79 20.81 38.07 2.54
C LEU A 79 21.76 38.67 1.49
N SER A 80 22.02 37.97 0.39
CA SER A 80 22.92 38.47 -0.65
C SER A 80 22.39 39.75 -1.32
N VAL A 81 21.07 39.86 -1.50
CA VAL A 81 20.41 41.07 -2.00
C VAL A 81 20.63 42.23 -1.03
N VAL A 82 20.38 42.01 0.26
CA VAL A 82 20.59 43.02 1.30
C VAL A 82 22.04 43.51 1.28
N LEU A 83 23.00 42.59 1.25
CA LEU A 83 24.42 42.92 1.25
C LEU A 83 24.80 43.76 0.03
N LEU A 84 24.42 43.34 -1.18
CA LEU A 84 24.72 44.08 -2.40
C LEU A 84 24.15 45.50 -2.36
N VAL A 85 22.90 45.66 -1.93
CA VAL A 85 22.24 46.98 -1.93
C VAL A 85 22.90 47.91 -0.91
N LEU A 86 23.23 47.42 0.28
CA LEU A 86 23.86 48.23 1.32
C LEU A 86 25.32 48.57 1.03
N SER A 87 26.02 47.76 0.21
CA SER A 87 27.40 48.03 -0.18
C SER A 87 27.53 48.94 -1.41
N THR A 88 26.52 48.98 -2.28
CA THR A 88 26.58 49.69 -3.58
C THR A 88 25.77 50.98 -3.61
N VAL A 89 24.70 51.04 -2.83
CA VAL A 89 23.80 52.20 -2.75
C VAL A 89 23.95 52.82 -1.37
N ARG A 90 23.77 54.13 -1.24
CA ARG A 90 23.62 54.82 0.07
C ARG A 90 22.15 55.09 0.35
N PRO A 91 21.35 54.08 0.74
CA PRO A 91 19.98 54.34 1.16
C PRO A 91 20.04 55.17 2.44
N GLY A 92 19.36 56.32 2.47
CA GLY A 92 19.10 56.99 3.74
C GLY A 92 18.38 56.04 4.71
N VAL A 93 18.25 56.44 5.99
CA VAL A 93 17.72 55.60 7.07
C VAL A 93 16.46 54.80 6.69
N ALA A 94 15.49 55.45 6.04
CA ALA A 94 14.26 54.80 5.59
C ALA A 94 14.47 53.69 4.55
N GLY A 95 15.40 53.89 3.60
CA GLY A 95 15.73 52.89 2.59
C GLY A 95 16.46 51.69 3.19
N THR A 96 17.37 51.92 4.14
CA THR A 96 18.08 50.85 4.87
C THR A 96 17.10 49.97 5.63
N LEU A 97 16.17 50.60 6.36
CA LEU A 97 15.12 49.88 7.08
C LEU A 97 14.23 49.09 6.11
N ALA A 98 13.85 49.66 4.98
CA ALA A 98 13.02 48.95 3.99
C ALA A 98 13.71 47.71 3.41
N VAL A 99 15.00 47.82 3.03
CA VAL A 99 15.77 46.70 2.48
C VAL A 99 15.91 45.54 3.47
N LEU A 100 16.06 45.85 4.77
CA LEU A 100 16.15 44.83 5.83
C LEU A 100 14.78 44.21 6.18
N LEU A 101 13.74 45.05 6.29
CA LEU A 101 12.45 44.63 6.84
C LEU A 101 11.52 44.00 5.81
N LEU A 102 11.59 44.36 4.52
CA LEU A 102 10.65 43.82 3.51
C LEU A 102 10.79 42.30 3.32
N PRO A 103 12.01 41.73 3.18
CA PRO A 103 12.16 40.27 3.15
C PRO A 103 11.65 39.63 4.45
N ALA A 104 12.00 40.18 5.60
CA ALA A 104 11.57 39.67 6.92
C ALA A 104 10.04 39.72 7.10
N ALA A 105 9.39 40.78 6.61
CA ALA A 105 7.93 40.93 6.61
C ALA A 105 7.28 39.85 5.74
N LEU A 106 7.81 39.59 4.53
CA LEU A 106 7.29 38.52 3.68
C LEU A 106 7.46 37.14 4.33
N TRP A 107 8.59 36.89 5.00
CA TRP A 107 8.79 35.67 5.79
C TRP A 107 7.78 35.55 6.93
N THR A 108 7.45 36.65 7.60
CA THR A 108 6.41 36.68 8.64
C THR A 108 5.04 36.30 8.07
N VAL A 109 4.68 36.85 6.90
CA VAL A 109 3.45 36.49 6.18
C VAL A 109 3.49 35.04 5.71
N ALA A 110 4.64 34.52 5.27
CA ALA A 110 4.83 33.12 4.89
C ALA A 110 4.57 32.16 6.06
N VAL A 111 5.05 32.50 7.27
CA VAL A 111 4.76 31.72 8.48
C VAL A 111 3.27 31.80 8.82
N GLY A 112 2.67 33.00 8.80
CA GLY A 112 1.24 33.18 9.07
C GLY A 112 0.34 32.39 8.09
N THR A 113 0.65 32.44 6.79
CA THR A 113 -0.06 31.66 5.77
C THR A 113 0.16 30.16 5.91
N THR A 114 1.28 29.70 6.46
CA THR A 114 1.49 28.27 6.79
C THR A 114 0.49 27.80 7.83
N VAL A 115 0.30 28.59 8.90
CA VAL A 115 -0.68 28.28 9.95
C VAL A 115 -2.09 28.30 9.38
N LEU A 116 -2.46 29.35 8.63
CA LEU A 116 -3.78 29.44 8.01
C LEU A 116 -4.07 28.27 7.08
N THR A 117 -3.10 27.88 6.24
CA THR A 117 -3.25 26.76 5.31
C THR A 117 -3.47 25.45 6.07
N ARG A 118 -2.70 25.18 7.14
CA ARG A 118 -2.91 23.98 7.96
C ARG A 118 -4.29 23.92 8.60
N VAL A 119 -4.79 25.05 9.09
CA VAL A 119 -6.14 25.12 9.68
C VAL A 119 -7.22 24.91 8.63
N VAL A 120 -7.08 25.54 7.45
CA VAL A 120 -8.05 25.40 6.36
C VAL A 120 -8.03 23.98 5.79
N ASP A 121 -6.86 23.41 5.52
CA ASP A 121 -6.71 22.04 5.03
C ASP A 121 -7.22 21.03 6.05
N GLY A 122 -6.97 21.23 7.35
CA GLY A 122 -7.52 20.39 8.41
C GLY A 122 -9.06 20.43 8.49
N ARG A 123 -9.69 21.57 8.16
CA ARG A 123 -11.16 21.68 8.07
C ARG A 123 -11.74 21.12 6.78
N ALA A 124 -10.98 21.19 5.69
CA ALA A 124 -11.39 20.70 4.37
C ALA A 124 -11.11 19.21 4.17
N ALA A 125 -10.22 18.63 4.97
CA ALA A 125 -9.95 17.20 4.96
C ALA A 125 -11.26 16.43 5.22
N THR A 126 -11.59 15.51 4.33
CA THR A 126 -12.71 14.59 4.52
C THR A 126 -12.33 13.61 5.62
N PRO A 127 -12.97 13.68 6.81
CA PRO A 127 -12.63 12.80 7.93
C PRO A 127 -12.98 11.34 7.64
N ALA A 128 -13.85 11.11 6.66
CA ALA A 128 -14.27 9.79 6.23
C ALA A 128 -14.42 9.71 4.71
N LEU A 129 -14.23 8.51 4.17
CA LEU A 129 -14.49 8.13 2.78
C LEU A 129 -15.52 7.00 2.79
N THR A 130 -16.43 6.98 1.82
CA THR A 130 -17.53 6.02 1.79
C THR A 130 -17.77 5.44 0.40
N ARG A 131 -18.15 4.15 0.30
CA ARG A 131 -18.65 3.50 -0.94
C ARG A 131 -20.00 2.85 -0.64
N ASN A 132 -20.92 2.90 -1.59
CA ASN A 132 -22.24 2.24 -1.46
C ASN A 132 -23.07 2.73 -0.26
N LEU A 133 -22.90 3.99 0.16
CA LEU A 133 -23.76 4.66 1.14
C LEU A 133 -24.51 5.81 0.47
N ASP A 134 -25.81 5.91 0.70
CA ASP A 134 -26.56 7.12 0.42
C ASP A 134 -26.49 8.07 1.63
N LEU A 135 -25.62 9.07 1.52
CA LEU A 135 -25.42 10.11 2.54
C LEU A 135 -26.24 11.38 2.25
N GLY A 136 -27.06 11.39 1.20
CA GLY A 136 -27.81 12.57 0.76
C GLY A 136 -26.90 13.74 0.34
N THR A 137 -27.43 14.97 0.43
CA THR A 137 -26.71 16.17 0.01
C THR A 137 -25.71 16.63 1.08
N LEU A 138 -24.43 16.37 0.84
CA LEU A 138 -23.36 16.84 1.71
C LEU A 138 -23.07 18.33 1.48
N ARG A 139 -22.92 19.09 2.57
CA ARG A 139 -22.50 20.50 2.49
C ARG A 139 -21.05 20.59 1.99
N ARG A 140 -20.82 21.42 0.98
CA ARG A 140 -19.48 21.68 0.44
C ARG A 140 -18.71 22.60 1.40
N VAL A 141 -17.55 22.16 1.86
CA VAL A 141 -16.61 23.03 2.58
C VAL A 141 -15.95 23.98 1.58
N LEU A 142 -15.83 25.26 1.95
CA LEU A 142 -15.17 26.25 1.12
C LEU A 142 -13.65 25.99 1.11
N VAL A 143 -13.10 25.74 -0.07
CA VAL A 143 -11.65 25.51 -0.27
C VAL A 143 -11.03 26.76 -0.89
N PRO A 144 -9.81 27.18 -0.48
CA PRO A 144 -9.16 28.33 -1.09
C PRO A 144 -8.88 28.11 -2.58
N PRO A 145 -8.82 29.18 -3.39
CA PRO A 145 -8.39 29.12 -4.77
C PRO A 145 -7.03 28.40 -4.93
N VAL A 146 -6.89 27.65 -6.02
CA VAL A 146 -5.70 26.83 -6.31
C VAL A 146 -4.40 27.65 -6.26
N TRP A 147 -4.39 28.86 -6.83
CA TRP A 147 -3.23 29.75 -6.80
C TRP A 147 -2.80 30.14 -5.39
N ALA A 148 -3.76 30.40 -4.48
CA ALA A 148 -3.47 30.82 -3.11
C ALA A 148 -2.80 29.67 -2.34
N ARG A 149 -3.29 28.43 -2.52
CA ARG A 149 -2.67 27.23 -1.94
C ARG A 149 -1.26 26.96 -2.47
N HIS A 150 -1.02 27.24 -3.75
CA HIS A 150 0.31 27.06 -4.35
C HIS A 150 1.33 28.08 -3.86
N LEU A 151 0.90 29.33 -3.65
CA LEU A 151 1.75 30.43 -3.20
C LEU A 151 1.98 30.44 -1.68
N ALA A 152 1.03 29.96 -0.88
CA ALA A 152 1.06 30.04 0.57
C ALA A 152 2.24 29.33 1.26
N GLY A 153 2.43 29.69 2.52
CA GLY A 153 3.36 29.05 3.42
C GLY A 153 4.82 29.31 3.05
N LEU A 154 5.69 28.33 3.32
CA LEU A 154 7.12 28.41 2.99
C LEU A 154 7.42 28.45 1.49
N ARG A 155 6.41 28.47 0.61
CA ARG A 155 6.58 28.76 -0.83
C ARG A 155 6.49 30.25 -1.13
N LEU A 156 5.82 31.04 -0.29
CA LEU A 156 5.59 32.47 -0.51
C LEU A 156 6.87 33.29 -0.72
N PRO A 157 7.98 33.05 0.01
CA PRO A 157 9.23 33.76 -0.23
C PRO A 157 9.91 33.41 -1.59
N LEU A 158 9.31 32.57 -2.44
CA LEU A 158 9.76 32.43 -3.85
C LEU A 158 9.66 33.75 -4.59
N LEU A 159 8.67 34.59 -4.24
CA LEU A 159 8.46 35.89 -4.87
C LEU A 159 9.70 36.79 -4.74
N ASN A 160 10.51 36.61 -3.68
CA ASN A 160 11.77 37.34 -3.50
C ASN A 160 12.84 37.01 -4.56
N VAL A 161 12.62 36.02 -5.44
CA VAL A 161 13.53 35.82 -6.59
C VAL A 161 13.64 37.09 -7.45
N LEU A 162 12.57 37.90 -7.49
CA LEU A 162 12.55 39.17 -8.21
C LEU A 162 13.40 40.25 -7.55
N LEU A 163 13.75 40.11 -6.27
CA LEU A 163 14.64 41.05 -5.58
C LEU A 163 16.08 40.99 -6.11
N VAL A 164 16.50 39.85 -6.69
CA VAL A 164 17.84 39.69 -7.28
C VAL A 164 18.08 40.65 -8.45
N PRO A 165 17.28 40.62 -9.54
CA PRO A 165 17.44 41.60 -10.62
C PRO A 165 17.15 43.03 -10.15
N ALA A 166 16.21 43.23 -9.20
CA ALA A 166 15.95 44.54 -8.62
C ALA A 166 17.18 45.11 -7.89
N ALA A 167 17.96 44.27 -7.20
CA ALA A 167 19.20 44.67 -6.52
C ALA A 167 20.29 45.06 -7.51
N VAL A 168 20.43 44.33 -8.62
CA VAL A 168 21.35 44.69 -9.71
C VAL A 168 20.96 46.04 -10.32
N VAL A 169 19.69 46.24 -10.63
CA VAL A 169 19.20 47.53 -11.16
C VAL A 169 19.39 48.66 -10.16
N ALA A 170 19.13 48.42 -8.87
CA ALA A 170 19.35 49.41 -7.82
C ALA A 170 20.82 49.83 -7.70
N ALA A 171 21.73 48.87 -7.79
CA ALA A 171 23.17 49.12 -7.76
C ALA A 171 23.66 49.90 -8.99
N VAL A 172 23.16 49.56 -10.19
CA VAL A 172 23.53 50.27 -11.44
C VAL A 172 22.95 51.68 -11.48
N ALA A 173 21.72 51.86 -11.01
CA ALA A 173 21.03 53.15 -11.02
C ALA A 173 21.38 54.05 -9.82
N ASP A 174 22.17 53.55 -8.86
CA ASP A 174 22.45 54.17 -7.56
C ASP A 174 21.18 54.66 -6.84
N ARG A 175 20.13 53.83 -6.86
CA ARG A 175 18.82 54.14 -6.27
C ARG A 175 18.24 52.91 -5.61
N VAL A 176 17.82 53.02 -4.36
CA VAL A 176 17.20 51.90 -3.61
C VAL A 176 15.77 51.55 -4.09
N ALA A 177 15.12 52.46 -4.82
CA ALA A 177 13.73 52.37 -5.21
C ALA A 177 13.34 51.04 -5.90
N PRO A 178 14.12 50.46 -6.85
CA PRO A 178 13.75 49.19 -7.50
C PRO A 178 13.57 48.03 -6.51
N VAL A 179 14.41 47.93 -5.49
CA VAL A 179 14.35 46.88 -4.47
C VAL A 179 13.17 47.10 -3.54
N VAL A 180 12.96 48.34 -3.10
CA VAL A 180 11.82 48.70 -2.22
C VAL A 180 10.49 48.45 -2.91
N VAL A 181 10.33 48.91 -4.17
CA VAL A 181 9.11 48.71 -4.95
C VAL A 181 8.86 47.22 -5.18
N THR A 182 9.89 46.46 -5.57
CA THR A 182 9.74 45.02 -5.79
C THR A 182 9.37 44.30 -4.49
N GLY A 183 10.01 44.64 -3.36
CA GLY A 183 9.69 44.08 -2.05
C GLY A 183 8.28 44.42 -1.58
N LEU A 184 7.78 45.63 -1.85
CA LEU A 184 6.40 46.02 -1.57
C LEU A 184 5.39 45.23 -2.41
N VAL A 185 5.68 45.03 -3.70
CA VAL A 185 4.81 44.23 -4.60
C VAL A 185 4.75 42.76 -4.14
N THR A 186 5.89 42.15 -3.79
CA THR A 186 5.91 40.77 -3.30
C THR A 186 5.23 40.63 -1.93
N LEU A 187 5.40 41.62 -1.04
CA LEU A 187 4.68 41.69 0.23
C LEU A 187 3.17 41.84 0.03
N ALA A 188 2.73 42.72 -0.87
CA ALA A 188 1.32 42.90 -1.19
C ALA A 188 0.68 41.61 -1.72
N ALA A 189 1.34 40.89 -2.63
CA ALA A 189 0.89 39.57 -3.09
C ALA A 189 0.81 38.55 -1.94
N GLY A 190 1.77 38.60 -1.00
CA GLY A 190 1.74 37.81 0.22
C GLY A 190 0.53 38.10 1.11
N LEU A 191 0.25 39.38 1.36
CA LEU A 191 -0.89 39.84 2.16
C LEU A 191 -2.22 39.49 1.50
N VAL A 192 -2.34 39.61 0.17
CA VAL A 192 -3.53 39.16 -0.58
C VAL A 192 -3.73 37.66 -0.42
N THR A 193 -2.67 36.86 -0.50
CA THR A 193 -2.74 35.41 -0.26
C THR A 193 -3.23 35.12 1.16
N ALA A 194 -2.69 35.82 2.16
CA ALA A 194 -3.13 35.68 3.55
C ALA A 194 -4.59 36.09 3.76
N ALA A 195 -5.02 37.20 3.16
CA ALA A 195 -6.39 37.69 3.24
C ALA A 195 -7.38 36.70 2.60
N VAL A 196 -7.05 36.11 1.44
CA VAL A 196 -7.88 35.07 0.80
C VAL A 196 -8.01 33.83 1.68
N LEU A 197 -6.90 33.36 2.28
CA LEU A 197 -6.94 32.22 3.21
C LEU A 197 -7.77 32.54 4.47
N ALA A 198 -7.58 33.72 5.06
CA ALA A 198 -8.33 34.17 6.22
C ALA A 198 -9.83 34.33 5.91
N LEU A 199 -10.18 34.91 4.76
CA LEU A 199 -11.56 35.06 4.31
C LEU A 199 -12.22 33.70 4.07
N THR A 200 -11.48 32.74 3.48
CA THR A 200 -11.96 31.36 3.31
C THR A 200 -12.24 30.73 4.67
N LEU A 201 -11.34 30.90 5.63
CA LEU A 201 -11.49 30.38 6.98
C LEU A 201 -12.70 30.97 7.72
N VAL A 202 -12.92 32.28 7.60
CA VAL A 202 -14.03 32.99 8.25
C VAL A 202 -15.36 32.61 7.60
N ARG A 203 -15.44 32.58 6.27
CA ARG A 203 -16.65 32.18 5.53
C ARG A 203 -16.98 30.70 5.71
N GLY A 204 -15.99 29.86 5.94
CA GLY A 204 -16.15 28.44 6.30
C GLY A 204 -16.31 28.18 7.79
N ARG A 205 -16.56 29.19 8.64
CA ARG A 205 -16.89 28.96 10.06
C ARG A 205 -18.27 28.31 10.15
N GLY A 206 -18.38 27.25 10.95
CA GLY A 206 -19.61 26.49 11.13
C GLY A 206 -19.91 25.47 10.03
N THR A 207 -19.11 25.40 8.98
CA THR A 207 -19.18 24.32 7.98
C THR A 207 -18.15 23.24 8.34
N ALA A 208 -18.58 22.20 9.07
CA ALA A 208 -17.82 20.97 9.21
C ALA A 208 -18.01 20.10 7.96
N PRO A 209 -17.06 19.22 7.60
CA PRO A 209 -17.30 18.16 6.64
C PRO A 209 -18.54 17.38 7.09
N GLY A 210 -19.65 17.49 6.34
CA GLY A 210 -20.91 16.85 6.69
C GLY A 210 -20.87 15.32 6.66
N VAL A 211 -19.75 14.73 6.24
CA VAL A 211 -19.59 13.29 6.04
C VAL A 211 -19.73 12.54 7.35
N LEU A 212 -19.04 12.94 8.44
CA LEU A 212 -19.13 12.21 9.71
C LEU A 212 -20.56 12.24 10.28
N PRO A 213 -21.23 13.40 10.43
CA PRO A 213 -22.63 13.41 10.85
C PRO A 213 -23.54 12.58 9.93
N ALA A 214 -23.37 12.67 8.61
CA ALA A 214 -24.17 11.86 7.67
C ALA A 214 -23.90 10.35 7.82
N VAL A 215 -22.65 9.96 8.14
CA VAL A 215 -22.28 8.58 8.46
C VAL A 215 -22.94 8.13 9.76
N HIS A 216 -22.99 8.98 10.79
CA HIS A 216 -23.73 8.66 12.03
C HIS A 216 -25.22 8.48 11.76
N ASP A 217 -25.83 9.39 11.01
CA ASP A 217 -27.24 9.29 10.64
C ASP A 217 -27.49 8.00 9.83
N TRP A 218 -26.58 7.63 8.93
CA TRP A 218 -26.66 6.40 8.17
C TRP A 218 -26.53 5.16 9.07
N LEU A 219 -25.56 5.13 10.00
CA LEU A 219 -25.40 4.03 10.97
C LEU A 219 -26.63 3.87 11.86
N ALA A 220 -27.23 4.98 12.31
CA ALA A 220 -28.43 4.99 13.12
C ALA A 220 -29.68 4.50 12.37
N ARG A 221 -29.78 4.77 11.06
CA ARG A 221 -30.89 4.31 10.21
C ARG A 221 -30.74 2.85 9.78
N GLU A 222 -29.61 2.51 9.17
CA GLU A 222 -29.39 1.18 8.58
C GLU A 222 -29.09 0.11 9.63
N ARG A 223 -28.49 0.52 10.76
CA ARG A 223 -28.16 -0.34 11.91
C ARG A 223 -27.53 -1.67 11.49
N PRO A 224 -26.34 -1.65 10.85
CA PRO A 224 -25.62 -2.87 10.53
C PRO A 224 -25.31 -3.67 11.80
N GLU A 225 -25.32 -4.99 11.68
CA GLU A 225 -25.10 -5.94 12.79
C GLU A 225 -23.71 -6.58 12.71
N VAL A 226 -23.15 -6.69 11.50
CA VAL A 226 -21.85 -7.32 11.25
C VAL A 226 -20.87 -6.30 10.68
N ALA A 227 -19.69 -6.16 11.27
CA ALA A 227 -18.59 -5.36 10.73
C ALA A 227 -17.48 -6.26 10.19
N LEU A 228 -17.10 -6.09 8.92
CA LEU A 228 -15.79 -6.57 8.43
C LEU A 228 -14.77 -5.46 8.67
N TYR A 229 -13.87 -5.64 9.63
CA TYR A 229 -12.92 -4.63 10.06
C TYR A 229 -11.52 -4.87 9.49
N PHE A 230 -10.95 -3.86 8.84
CA PHE A 230 -9.57 -3.89 8.35
C PHE A 230 -8.83 -2.57 8.61
N ALA A 231 -7.71 -2.68 9.33
CA ALA A 231 -6.86 -1.55 9.66
C ALA A 231 -5.40 -1.71 9.19
N GLY A 232 -5.15 -2.63 8.27
CA GLY A 232 -3.85 -2.83 7.64
C GLY A 232 -3.52 -1.80 6.55
N PRO A 233 -2.27 -1.79 6.06
CA PRO A 233 -1.88 -0.98 4.91
C PRO A 233 -2.49 -1.54 3.61
N ALA A 234 -2.53 -0.72 2.55
CA ALA A 234 -3.18 -1.06 1.28
C ALA A 234 -2.64 -2.35 0.63
N LYS A 235 -1.32 -2.55 0.70
CA LYS A 235 -0.65 -3.77 0.21
C LYS A 235 -1.20 -5.09 0.79
N ASP A 236 -1.86 -5.04 1.94
CA ASP A 236 -2.42 -6.20 2.64
C ASP A 236 -3.95 -6.29 2.48
N VAL A 237 -4.59 -5.39 1.72
CA VAL A 237 -6.05 -5.34 1.54
C VAL A 237 -6.63 -6.60 0.91
N TYR A 238 -5.81 -7.39 0.22
CA TYR A 238 -6.22 -8.69 -0.33
C TYR A 238 -6.84 -9.60 0.75
N GLN A 239 -6.40 -9.46 2.00
CA GLN A 239 -6.92 -10.20 3.15
C GLN A 239 -8.39 -9.88 3.41
N ALA A 240 -8.78 -8.60 3.32
CA ALA A 240 -10.16 -8.17 3.43
C ALA A 240 -10.97 -8.55 2.19
N ASN A 241 -10.38 -8.42 0.99
CA ASN A 241 -11.05 -8.72 -0.27
C ASN A 241 -11.55 -10.17 -0.34
N MET A 242 -10.83 -11.13 0.26
CA MET A 242 -11.24 -12.54 0.32
C MET A 242 -12.54 -12.78 1.10
N TRP A 243 -12.93 -11.85 1.96
CA TRP A 243 -14.10 -11.98 2.83
C TRP A 243 -15.31 -11.14 2.39
N LEU A 244 -15.17 -10.28 1.38
CA LEU A 244 -16.28 -9.44 0.89
C LEU A 244 -17.46 -10.30 0.44
N ALA A 245 -17.24 -11.29 -0.44
CA ALA A 245 -18.31 -12.15 -0.94
C ALA A 245 -18.97 -13.02 0.15
N PRO A 246 -18.23 -13.71 1.04
CA PRO A 246 -18.83 -14.38 2.20
C PRO A 246 -19.69 -13.46 3.08
N VAL A 247 -19.21 -12.25 3.39
CA VAL A 247 -19.94 -11.30 4.25
C VAL A 247 -21.20 -10.77 3.55
N GLU A 248 -21.15 -10.53 2.24
CA GLU A 248 -22.35 -10.23 1.43
C GLU A 248 -23.38 -11.36 1.47
N ALA A 249 -22.91 -12.60 1.44
CA ALA A 249 -23.75 -13.79 1.45
C ALA A 249 -24.15 -14.24 2.87
N ALA A 250 -23.75 -13.52 3.93
CA ALA A 250 -24.06 -13.86 5.32
C ALA A 250 -25.56 -13.73 5.66
N GLY A 251 -26.32 -12.96 4.87
CA GLY A 251 -27.75 -12.74 5.11
C GLY A 251 -28.06 -11.84 6.31
N ARG A 252 -27.06 -11.12 6.83
CA ARG A 252 -27.21 -10.07 7.86
C ARG A 252 -26.79 -8.72 7.31
N ARG A 253 -27.27 -7.63 7.91
CA ARG A 253 -26.86 -6.27 7.52
C ARG A 253 -25.41 -6.08 7.94
N ALA A 254 -24.52 -5.95 6.95
CA ALA A 254 -23.09 -5.86 7.18
C ALA A 254 -22.50 -4.55 6.67
N VAL A 255 -21.38 -4.14 7.25
CA VAL A 255 -20.62 -2.94 6.85
C VAL A 255 -19.13 -3.26 6.85
N VAL A 256 -18.38 -2.69 5.90
CA VAL A 256 -16.92 -2.76 5.88
C VAL A 256 -16.35 -1.50 6.54
N LEU A 257 -15.54 -1.69 7.58
CA LEU A 257 -14.91 -0.61 8.33
C LEU A 257 -13.41 -0.58 8.07
N LEU A 258 -12.92 0.52 7.51
CA LEU A 258 -11.51 0.71 7.13
C LEU A 258 -10.84 1.85 7.90
N ARG A 259 -9.54 1.71 8.14
CA ARG A 259 -8.71 2.73 8.81
C ARG A 259 -7.62 3.34 7.92
N SER A 260 -7.55 2.92 6.65
CA SER A 260 -6.52 3.36 5.71
C SER A 260 -7.18 3.83 4.42
N GLU A 261 -6.94 5.09 4.05
CA GLU A 261 -7.42 5.70 2.80
C GLU A 261 -6.84 4.98 1.58
N ASP A 262 -5.56 4.63 1.61
CA ASP A 262 -4.94 3.84 0.54
C ASP A 262 -5.63 2.47 0.41
N ALA A 263 -5.94 1.80 1.53
CA ALA A 263 -6.65 0.53 1.49
C ALA A 263 -8.09 0.68 0.98
N PHE A 264 -8.76 1.79 1.27
CA PHE A 264 -10.09 2.09 0.74
C PHE A 264 -10.11 2.19 -0.79
N HIS A 265 -9.10 2.82 -1.38
CA HIS A 265 -8.94 2.89 -2.83
C HIS A 265 -8.53 1.55 -3.45
N GLU A 266 -7.88 0.69 -2.67
CA GLU A 266 -7.47 -0.64 -3.13
C GLU A 266 -8.46 -1.77 -2.85
N LEU A 267 -9.50 -1.52 -2.05
CA LEU A 267 -10.56 -2.48 -1.76
C LEU A 267 -11.25 -2.91 -3.05
N ALA A 268 -11.47 -4.22 -3.21
CA ALA A 268 -12.20 -4.76 -4.35
C ALA A 268 -13.65 -4.25 -4.40
N ASP A 269 -14.30 -4.43 -5.55
CA ASP A 269 -15.70 -4.08 -5.70
C ASP A 269 -16.57 -4.96 -4.81
N THR A 270 -17.56 -4.33 -4.19
CA THR A 270 -18.48 -4.96 -3.24
C THR A 270 -19.81 -4.24 -3.27
N ARG A 271 -20.87 -4.96 -2.89
CA ARG A 271 -22.20 -4.43 -2.62
C ARG A 271 -22.36 -3.95 -1.18
N LEU A 272 -21.41 -4.28 -0.29
CA LEU A 272 -21.44 -3.85 1.10
C LEU A 272 -21.24 -2.33 1.20
N PRO A 273 -21.91 -1.66 2.15
CA PRO A 273 -21.54 -0.31 2.54
C PRO A 273 -20.12 -0.31 3.11
N VAL A 274 -19.29 0.63 2.66
CA VAL A 274 -17.89 0.78 3.10
C VAL A 274 -17.74 2.15 3.75
N ILE A 275 -17.24 2.17 4.98
CA ILE A 275 -16.88 3.40 5.71
C ILE A 275 -15.39 3.32 6.04
N CYS A 276 -14.62 4.27 5.52
CA CYS A 276 -13.22 4.46 5.91
C CYS A 276 -13.11 5.73 6.74
N VAL A 277 -12.63 5.61 7.98
CA VAL A 277 -12.26 6.75 8.81
C VAL A 277 -10.78 6.56 9.15
N PRO A 278 -9.84 7.34 8.58
CA PRO A 278 -8.41 7.14 8.86
C PRO A 278 -7.94 7.65 10.22
N ALA A 279 -8.55 8.71 10.77
CA ALA A 279 -8.13 9.30 12.05
C ALA A 279 -8.71 8.51 13.24
N GLY A 280 -7.86 8.08 14.17
CA GLY A 280 -8.26 7.16 15.26
C GLY A 280 -9.34 7.73 16.16
N VAL A 281 -9.19 9.00 16.52
CA VAL A 281 -10.14 9.75 17.34
C VAL A 281 -11.52 9.81 16.67
N ASP A 282 -11.56 10.11 15.37
CA ASP A 282 -12.82 10.20 14.63
C ASP A 282 -13.52 8.84 14.53
N PHE A 283 -12.77 7.75 14.31
CA PHE A 283 -13.34 6.40 14.26
C PHE A 283 -13.92 5.98 15.60
N MET A 284 -13.19 6.23 16.70
CA MET A 284 -13.62 5.91 18.06
C MET A 284 -14.84 6.73 18.54
N ASN A 285 -15.21 7.79 17.81
CA ASN A 285 -16.40 8.59 18.06
C ASN A 285 -17.61 8.14 17.24
N LEU A 286 -17.47 7.16 16.34
CA LEU A 286 -18.61 6.59 15.63
C LEU A 286 -19.55 5.87 16.59
N ASP A 287 -20.85 6.02 16.41
CA ASP A 287 -21.84 5.19 17.09
C ASP A 287 -21.94 3.82 16.40
N LEU A 288 -21.29 2.82 17.00
CA LEU A 288 -21.25 1.44 16.52
C LEU A 288 -22.18 0.52 17.33
N GLY A 289 -23.11 1.06 18.14
CA GLY A 289 -23.93 0.28 19.08
C GLY A 289 -24.91 -0.72 18.44
N ALA A 290 -25.12 -0.64 17.12
CA ALA A 290 -25.89 -1.62 16.35
C ALA A 290 -25.07 -2.88 16.00
N ILE A 291 -23.74 -2.76 15.92
CA ILE A 291 -22.85 -3.87 15.62
C ILE A 291 -22.94 -4.90 16.77
N ARG A 292 -23.03 -6.17 16.40
CA ARG A 292 -23.01 -7.33 17.29
C ARG A 292 -21.76 -8.15 17.07
N VAL A 293 -21.26 -8.20 15.84
CA VAL A 293 -20.08 -9.00 15.47
C VAL A 293 -19.08 -8.15 14.71
N ALA A 294 -17.82 -8.18 15.12
CA ALA A 294 -16.71 -7.60 14.39
C ALA A 294 -15.76 -8.70 13.91
N LEU A 295 -15.61 -8.81 12.60
CA LEU A 295 -14.77 -9.78 11.91
C LEU A 295 -13.40 -9.19 11.57
N TYR A 296 -12.33 -9.85 12.03
CA TYR A 296 -10.94 -9.40 11.85
C TYR A 296 -10.16 -10.35 10.95
N VAL A 297 -9.62 -9.83 9.86
CA VAL A 297 -8.85 -10.63 8.87
C VAL A 297 -7.33 -10.64 9.13
N ALA A 298 -6.87 -9.78 10.04
CA ALA A 298 -5.45 -9.57 10.33
C ALA A 298 -5.22 -9.04 11.75
N ASN A 299 -4.04 -9.36 12.29
CA ASN A 299 -3.58 -8.86 13.59
C ASN A 299 -2.73 -7.61 13.42
N VAL A 300 -3.32 -6.43 13.65
CA VAL A 300 -2.63 -5.14 13.55
C VAL A 300 -2.94 -4.26 14.77
N GLY A 301 -2.01 -3.41 15.18
CA GLY A 301 -2.16 -2.59 16.39
C GLY A 301 -3.41 -1.70 16.38
N ALA A 302 -3.82 -1.22 15.20
CA ALA A 302 -5.00 -0.38 15.04
C ALA A 302 -6.34 -1.13 15.24
N ASN A 303 -6.35 -2.45 15.45
CA ASN A 303 -7.55 -3.19 15.86
C ASN A 303 -8.09 -2.73 17.22
N ILE A 304 -7.24 -2.14 18.07
CA ILE A 304 -7.62 -1.59 19.37
C ILE A 304 -8.77 -0.56 19.29
N HIS A 305 -8.91 0.13 18.16
CA HIS A 305 -9.98 1.12 17.97
C HIS A 305 -11.37 0.49 17.82
N MET A 306 -11.46 -0.77 17.38
CA MET A 306 -12.71 -1.52 17.32
C MET A 306 -12.87 -2.46 18.53
N LEU A 307 -11.78 -3.08 19.01
CA LEU A 307 -11.78 -4.00 20.17
C LEU A 307 -12.26 -3.37 21.49
N ARG A 308 -12.39 -2.05 21.54
CA ARG A 308 -12.87 -1.31 22.70
C ARG A 308 -14.40 -1.21 22.77
N GLU A 309 -15.10 -1.57 21.70
CA GLU A 309 -16.54 -1.37 21.59
C GLU A 309 -17.30 -2.39 22.45
N PRO A 310 -18.00 -1.96 23.52
CA PRO A 310 -18.66 -2.87 24.43
C PRO A 310 -19.87 -3.53 23.77
N GLY A 311 -20.10 -4.82 24.09
CA GLY A 311 -21.25 -5.58 23.60
C GLY A 311 -21.12 -6.07 22.15
N VAL A 312 -19.95 -5.90 21.53
CA VAL A 312 -19.59 -6.51 20.26
C VAL A 312 -18.79 -7.78 20.54
N THR A 313 -19.14 -8.89 19.89
CA THR A 313 -18.29 -10.09 19.85
C THR A 313 -17.20 -9.89 18.79
N HIS A 314 -15.95 -9.96 19.20
CA HIS A 314 -14.78 -9.79 18.35
C HIS A 314 -14.28 -11.15 17.87
N VAL A 315 -14.28 -11.36 16.56
CA VAL A 315 -14.00 -12.66 15.95
C VAL A 315 -12.82 -12.56 14.98
N PHE A 316 -11.76 -13.31 15.24
CA PHE A 316 -10.66 -13.44 14.28
C PHE A 316 -10.93 -14.53 13.26
N ILE A 317 -11.00 -14.14 11.99
CA ILE A 317 -11.25 -15.04 10.86
C ILE A 317 -10.02 -15.20 9.96
N GLY A 318 -9.00 -14.35 10.13
CA GLY A 318 -7.76 -14.42 9.37
C GLY A 318 -7.94 -14.26 7.86
N HIS A 319 -7.02 -14.81 7.08
CA HIS A 319 -7.00 -14.73 5.60
C HIS A 319 -6.37 -15.97 4.95
N GLY A 320 -6.39 -17.09 5.68
CA GLY A 320 -5.72 -18.31 5.27
C GLY A 320 -5.50 -19.24 6.45
N ASP A 321 -5.81 -20.52 6.26
CA ASP A 321 -5.51 -21.59 7.21
C ASP A 321 -4.33 -22.39 6.64
N SER A 322 -3.14 -22.34 7.26
CA SER A 322 -1.90 -22.96 6.74
C SER A 322 -0.98 -23.50 7.82
N ASP A 323 -0.16 -24.51 7.52
CA ASP A 323 0.75 -25.12 8.50
C ASP A 323 1.84 -24.19 9.08
N LYS A 324 1.99 -22.96 8.56
CA LYS A 324 2.97 -21.99 9.06
C LYS A 324 2.65 -21.58 10.51
N GLN A 325 3.70 -21.44 11.32
CA GLN A 325 3.60 -20.88 12.68
C GLN A 325 2.95 -19.50 12.70
N ALA A 326 3.13 -18.70 11.65
CA ALA A 326 2.50 -17.38 11.52
C ALA A 326 0.96 -17.43 11.57
N SER A 327 0.33 -18.57 11.28
CA SER A 327 -1.12 -18.76 11.35
C SER A 327 -1.65 -18.88 12.79
N VAL A 328 -0.78 -19.04 13.79
CA VAL A 328 -1.12 -19.13 15.22
C VAL A 328 -0.30 -18.09 15.99
N ASN A 329 -0.96 -17.05 16.49
CA ASN A 329 -0.30 -15.88 17.08
C ASN A 329 -0.85 -15.57 18.48
N PRO A 330 0.00 -15.25 19.48
CA PRO A 330 -0.46 -14.81 20.81
C PRO A 330 -1.38 -13.58 20.79
N TYR A 331 -1.37 -12.78 19.72
CA TYR A 331 -2.31 -11.68 19.51
C TYR A 331 -3.77 -12.18 19.52
N SER A 332 -4.04 -13.41 19.05
CA SER A 332 -5.42 -13.93 18.94
C SER A 332 -6.17 -14.00 20.28
N LYS A 333 -5.47 -13.88 21.42
CA LYS A 333 -6.08 -13.81 22.76
C LYS A 333 -6.97 -12.58 22.99
N VAL A 334 -6.89 -11.56 22.14
CA VAL A 334 -7.71 -10.34 22.29
C VAL A 334 -9.12 -10.49 21.74
N TYR A 335 -9.39 -11.58 21.01
CA TYR A 335 -10.68 -11.83 20.39
C TYR A 335 -11.49 -12.80 21.27
N ASP A 336 -12.81 -12.66 21.22
CA ASP A 336 -13.74 -13.55 21.91
C ASP A 336 -13.80 -14.92 21.24
N GLU A 337 -13.71 -14.96 19.90
CA GLU A 337 -13.65 -16.21 19.14
C GLU A 337 -12.58 -16.17 18.04
N VAL A 338 -12.03 -17.34 17.75
CA VAL A 338 -11.12 -17.57 16.62
C VAL A 338 -11.74 -18.61 15.70
N TRP A 339 -12.06 -18.19 14.49
CA TRP A 339 -12.70 -19.04 13.50
C TRP A 339 -11.65 -19.68 12.61
N VAL A 340 -11.70 -21.00 12.52
CA VAL A 340 -10.73 -21.83 11.77
C VAL A 340 -11.44 -22.65 10.70
N ALA A 341 -10.67 -23.13 9.72
CA ALA A 341 -11.22 -23.89 8.60
C ALA A 341 -11.72 -25.28 9.01
N GLY A 342 -11.05 -25.94 9.96
CA GLY A 342 -11.42 -27.29 10.36
C GLY A 342 -10.56 -27.80 11.51
N PRO A 343 -10.61 -29.12 11.79
CA PRO A 343 -9.90 -29.74 12.91
C PRO A 343 -8.41 -29.41 12.96
N ALA A 344 -7.74 -29.36 11.80
CA ALA A 344 -6.32 -28.99 11.72
C ALA A 344 -6.03 -27.60 12.29
N GLY A 345 -6.93 -26.64 12.12
CA GLY A 345 -6.78 -25.30 12.67
C GLY A 345 -6.90 -25.27 14.19
N ARG A 346 -7.88 -25.99 14.75
CA ARG A 346 -8.06 -26.16 16.19
C ARG A 346 -6.84 -26.79 16.83
N GLU A 347 -6.36 -27.90 16.28
CA GLU A 347 -5.17 -28.61 16.77
C GLU A 347 -3.90 -27.75 16.72
N ARG A 348 -3.75 -26.90 15.70
CA ARG A 348 -2.60 -25.97 15.61
C ARG A 348 -2.58 -24.98 16.77
N TYR A 349 -3.73 -24.42 17.15
CA TYR A 349 -3.82 -23.54 18.31
C TYR A 349 -3.52 -24.28 19.63
N ALA A 350 -4.08 -25.48 19.80
CA ALA A 350 -3.83 -26.33 20.97
C ALA A 350 -2.33 -26.66 21.12
N ARG A 351 -1.67 -27.08 20.04
CA ARG A 351 -0.24 -27.41 20.02
C ARG A 351 0.66 -26.19 20.24
N ALA A 352 0.29 -25.04 19.68
CA ALA A 352 1.10 -23.83 19.79
C ALA A 352 1.09 -23.23 21.21
N GLY A 353 0.08 -23.56 22.02
CA GLY A 353 0.04 -23.12 23.42
C GLY A 353 0.00 -21.59 23.58
N VAL A 354 -0.54 -20.87 22.60
CA VAL A 354 -0.53 -19.39 22.56
C VAL A 354 -1.50 -18.72 23.55
N GLY A 355 -2.28 -19.52 24.28
CA GLY A 355 -3.20 -19.09 25.33
C GLY A 355 -4.62 -18.76 24.87
N VAL A 356 -5.01 -19.14 23.64
CA VAL A 356 -6.42 -19.15 23.19
C VAL A 356 -7.08 -20.42 23.74
N LEU A 357 -8.28 -20.31 24.30
CA LEU A 357 -9.00 -21.45 24.87
C LEU A 357 -9.71 -22.24 23.77
N ASP A 358 -9.72 -23.55 23.88
CA ASP A 358 -10.32 -24.44 22.86
C ASP A 358 -11.82 -24.18 22.64
N ARG A 359 -12.55 -23.81 23.70
CA ARG A 359 -13.98 -23.42 23.61
C ARG A 359 -14.22 -22.14 22.80
N ASP A 360 -13.21 -21.31 22.63
CA ASP A 360 -13.27 -20.05 21.90
C ASP A 360 -12.81 -20.25 20.44
N ILE A 361 -12.47 -21.49 20.05
CA ILE A 361 -12.15 -21.86 18.67
C ILE A 361 -13.39 -22.48 18.01
N VAL A 362 -13.79 -21.92 16.87
CA VAL A 362 -14.98 -22.34 16.12
C VAL A 362 -14.60 -22.79 14.71
N GLU A 363 -15.06 -23.97 14.31
CA GLU A 363 -14.76 -24.57 13.00
C GLU A 363 -15.85 -24.24 11.99
N ILE A 364 -15.57 -23.27 11.11
CA ILE A 364 -16.57 -22.75 10.16
C ILE A 364 -16.38 -23.24 8.72
N GLY A 365 -15.31 -23.98 8.43
CA GLY A 365 -14.94 -24.25 7.05
C GLY A 365 -14.27 -23.05 6.39
N ARG A 366 -14.20 -23.05 5.05
CA ARG A 366 -13.72 -21.93 4.25
C ARG A 366 -14.79 -21.42 3.28
N PRO A 367 -15.65 -20.48 3.72
CA PRO A 367 -16.73 -19.93 2.90
C PRO A 367 -16.25 -19.30 1.59
N GLN A 368 -14.99 -18.81 1.55
CA GLN A 368 -14.39 -18.24 0.35
C GLN A 368 -14.22 -19.27 -0.79
N LEU A 369 -14.23 -20.56 -0.46
CA LEU A 369 -14.03 -21.66 -1.40
C LEU A 369 -15.33 -22.18 -2.03
N ALA A 370 -16.48 -21.56 -1.74
CA ALA A 370 -17.76 -21.98 -2.30
C ALA A 370 -17.78 -21.99 -3.84
N GLY A 371 -16.98 -21.15 -4.49
CA GLY A 371 -16.82 -21.11 -5.95
C GLY A 371 -15.75 -22.04 -6.52
N VAL A 372 -15.02 -22.79 -5.68
CA VAL A 372 -13.99 -23.74 -6.15
C VAL A 372 -14.65 -25.08 -6.43
N HIS A 373 -14.59 -25.51 -7.69
CA HIS A 373 -15.24 -26.72 -8.14
C HIS A 373 -14.37 -27.96 -7.89
N THR A 374 -14.98 -29.03 -7.40
CA THR A 374 -14.41 -30.38 -7.44
C THR A 374 -14.59 -30.94 -8.84
N PHE A 375 -13.50 -31.16 -9.56
CA PHE A 375 -13.55 -31.82 -10.86
C PHE A 375 -13.12 -33.27 -10.71
N GLY A 376 -13.92 -34.20 -11.25
CA GLY A 376 -13.49 -35.59 -11.41
C GLY A 376 -12.35 -35.70 -12.43
N SER A 377 -11.55 -36.76 -12.34
CA SER A 377 -10.43 -37.07 -13.24
C SER A 377 -10.85 -37.51 -14.66
N GLY A 378 -12.03 -37.09 -15.13
CA GLY A 378 -12.42 -37.28 -16.52
C GLY A 378 -11.52 -36.45 -17.42
N ALA A 379 -11.07 -37.03 -18.53
CA ALA A 379 -10.33 -36.32 -19.57
C ALA A 379 -11.22 -35.20 -20.12
N ALA A 380 -11.09 -34.01 -19.56
CA ALA A 380 -11.77 -32.85 -20.08
C ALA A 380 -11.02 -32.39 -21.34
N ASP A 381 -11.78 -31.90 -22.31
CA ASP A 381 -11.35 -31.50 -23.66
C ASP A 381 -10.54 -30.19 -23.63
N HIS A 382 -9.56 -30.11 -22.72
CA HIS A 382 -8.75 -28.93 -22.46
C HIS A 382 -7.28 -29.28 -22.26
N VAL A 383 -6.41 -28.30 -22.48
CA VAL A 383 -4.96 -28.47 -22.30
C VAL A 383 -4.65 -28.59 -20.81
N PHE A 384 -3.95 -29.66 -20.42
CA PHE A 384 -3.53 -29.88 -19.03
C PHE A 384 -2.84 -28.64 -18.46
N THR A 385 -3.42 -28.06 -17.42
CA THR A 385 -3.03 -26.75 -16.89
C THR A 385 -2.36 -26.89 -15.52
N VAL A 386 -1.14 -26.36 -15.41
CA VAL A 386 -0.36 -26.31 -14.17
C VAL A 386 -0.37 -24.89 -13.62
N LEU A 387 -0.75 -24.73 -12.35
CA LEU A 387 -0.61 -23.48 -11.62
C LEU A 387 0.64 -23.52 -10.75
N TYR A 388 1.56 -22.59 -10.96
CA TYR A 388 2.66 -22.35 -10.04
C TYR A 388 2.36 -21.10 -9.20
N ALA A 389 2.13 -21.29 -7.90
CA ALA A 389 1.76 -20.24 -6.96
C ALA A 389 2.69 -20.22 -5.74
N PRO A 390 3.92 -19.68 -5.87
CA PRO A 390 4.85 -19.61 -4.75
C PRO A 390 4.43 -18.54 -3.74
N THR A 391 4.78 -18.78 -2.48
CA THR A 391 4.55 -17.86 -1.38
C THR A 391 5.54 -16.70 -1.37
N TRP A 392 5.26 -15.72 -0.52
CA TRP A 392 6.13 -14.58 -0.27
C TRP A 392 7.43 -14.99 0.42
N GLU A 393 8.51 -14.23 0.19
CA GLU A 393 9.82 -14.41 0.83
C GLU A 393 9.86 -14.24 2.37
N GLY A 394 8.71 -14.10 3.04
CA GLY A 394 8.59 -13.98 4.49
C GLY A 394 9.17 -12.68 5.06
N TRP A 395 9.18 -12.57 6.40
CA TRP A 395 9.71 -11.40 7.11
C TRP A 395 11.16 -11.58 7.56
N LEU A 396 11.55 -12.81 7.85
CA LEU A 396 12.83 -13.16 8.45
C LEU A 396 13.91 -13.30 7.36
N ASP A 397 15.06 -12.68 7.57
CA ASP A 397 16.21 -12.76 6.65
C ASP A 397 16.90 -14.13 6.70
N ASP A 398 16.73 -14.86 7.79
CA ASP A 398 17.42 -16.12 8.12
C ASP A 398 16.63 -17.39 7.74
N ASP A 399 15.38 -17.26 7.26
CA ASP A 399 14.62 -18.40 6.72
C ASP A 399 14.44 -18.28 5.18
N PRO A 400 15.40 -18.79 4.39
CA PRO A 400 15.32 -18.78 2.92
C PRO A 400 14.31 -19.80 2.37
N TYR A 401 13.69 -20.63 3.22
CA TYR A 401 12.85 -21.76 2.82
C TYR A 401 11.36 -21.43 2.84
N HIS A 402 11.00 -20.20 3.20
CA HIS A 402 9.63 -19.73 3.15
C HIS A 402 9.00 -19.83 1.76
N THR A 403 9.80 -19.66 0.68
CA THR A 403 9.34 -19.66 -0.71
C THR A 403 10.24 -20.50 -1.61
N SER A 404 9.66 -21.33 -2.48
CA SER A 404 10.40 -22.04 -3.54
C SER A 404 10.85 -21.12 -4.66
N LEU A 405 10.30 -19.90 -4.77
CA LEU A 405 10.57 -18.98 -5.86
C LEU A 405 12.06 -18.78 -6.08
N VAL A 406 12.80 -18.48 -5.01
CA VAL A 406 14.22 -18.12 -5.09
C VAL A 406 15.11 -19.31 -5.45
N LEU A 407 14.84 -20.49 -4.88
CA LEU A 407 15.73 -21.65 -4.95
C LEU A 407 15.37 -22.62 -6.08
N MET A 408 14.10 -22.67 -6.45
CA MET A 408 13.52 -23.70 -7.32
C MET A 408 12.69 -23.12 -8.46
N GLY A 409 12.14 -21.90 -8.33
CA GLY A 409 11.17 -21.34 -9.27
C GLY A 409 11.61 -21.35 -10.74
N GLU A 410 12.87 -21.01 -11.02
CA GLU A 410 13.40 -21.09 -12.39
C GLU A 410 13.48 -22.53 -12.91
N ARG A 411 13.84 -23.50 -12.06
CA ARG A 411 13.92 -24.92 -12.46
C ARG A 411 12.52 -25.48 -12.70
N ILE A 412 11.57 -25.18 -11.83
CA ILE A 412 10.16 -25.56 -11.96
C ILE A 412 9.61 -25.07 -13.30
N VAL A 413 9.74 -23.77 -13.58
CA VAL A 413 9.22 -23.17 -14.82
C VAL A 413 9.92 -23.75 -16.05
N SER A 414 11.24 -23.92 -16.04
CA SER A 414 11.95 -24.55 -17.15
C SER A 414 11.54 -26.00 -17.39
N GLY A 415 11.38 -26.79 -16.32
CA GLY A 415 10.95 -28.19 -16.42
C GLY A 415 9.54 -28.32 -16.98
N LEU A 416 8.61 -27.46 -16.56
CA LEU A 416 7.24 -27.43 -17.08
C LEU A 416 7.20 -27.04 -18.56
N LEU A 417 7.98 -26.05 -18.98
CA LEU A 417 8.08 -25.65 -20.39
C LEU A 417 8.71 -26.76 -21.25
N ALA A 418 9.72 -27.46 -20.73
CA ALA A 418 10.37 -28.56 -21.42
C ALA A 418 9.47 -29.81 -21.56
N ALA A 419 8.58 -30.06 -20.60
CA ALA A 419 7.63 -31.18 -20.66
C ALA A 419 6.64 -31.06 -21.83
N GLY A 420 6.35 -29.83 -22.27
CA GLY A 420 5.45 -29.55 -23.39
C GLY A 420 4.01 -30.05 -23.17
N ASN A 421 3.13 -29.73 -24.13
CA ASN A 421 1.72 -30.14 -24.13
C ASN A 421 0.98 -29.86 -22.81
N LEU A 422 1.27 -28.70 -22.19
CA LEU A 422 0.59 -28.17 -21.02
C LEU A 422 0.48 -26.65 -21.12
N ARG A 423 -0.40 -26.09 -20.30
CA ARG A 423 -0.50 -24.67 -20.04
C ARG A 423 0.06 -24.36 -18.66
N LEU A 424 0.94 -23.37 -18.53
CA LEU A 424 1.46 -22.91 -17.24
C LEU A 424 0.86 -21.56 -16.87
N ILE A 425 0.21 -21.48 -15.71
CA ILE A 425 -0.21 -20.25 -15.06
C ILE A 425 0.74 -19.97 -13.90
N TYR A 426 1.47 -18.86 -13.95
CA TYR A 426 2.30 -18.38 -12.85
C TYR A 426 1.59 -17.25 -12.11
N LYS A 427 1.21 -17.50 -10.85
CA LYS A 427 0.55 -16.52 -9.98
C LYS A 427 1.41 -16.30 -8.72
N PRO A 428 2.39 -15.38 -8.75
CA PRO A 428 3.21 -15.08 -7.58
C PRO A 428 2.38 -14.44 -6.46
N HIS A 429 2.91 -14.47 -5.24
CA HIS A 429 2.34 -13.71 -4.14
C HIS A 429 2.31 -12.20 -4.46
N PRO A 430 1.27 -11.44 -4.08
CA PRO A 430 1.18 -10.00 -4.36
C PRO A 430 2.38 -9.18 -3.84
N LEU A 431 2.99 -9.65 -2.76
CA LEU A 431 4.16 -9.01 -2.13
C LEU A 431 5.52 -9.50 -2.65
N THR A 432 5.57 -10.41 -3.65
CA THR A 432 6.82 -10.96 -4.17
C THR A 432 7.81 -9.86 -4.57
N GLY A 433 9.02 -9.91 -3.99
CA GLY A 433 10.09 -8.99 -4.32
C GLY A 433 10.01 -7.61 -3.66
N THR A 434 9.04 -7.39 -2.77
CA THR A 434 8.94 -6.17 -1.97
C THR A 434 10.04 -6.08 -0.91
N ARG A 435 10.49 -7.22 -0.38
CA ARG A 435 11.56 -7.31 0.62
C ARG A 435 12.86 -7.82 -0.01
N SER A 436 12.79 -8.91 -0.77
CA SER A 436 13.97 -9.55 -1.33
C SER A 436 14.24 -9.12 -2.77
N LYS A 437 15.36 -8.41 -2.99
CA LYS A 437 15.85 -8.07 -4.33
C LYS A 437 16.12 -9.33 -5.17
N GLN A 438 16.53 -10.41 -4.52
CA GLN A 438 16.76 -11.69 -5.19
C GLN A 438 15.44 -12.31 -5.67
N ALA A 439 14.41 -12.33 -4.82
CA ALA A 439 13.07 -12.80 -5.19
C ALA A 439 12.49 -11.98 -6.34
N ARG A 440 12.65 -10.65 -6.30
CA ARG A 440 12.28 -9.76 -7.42
C ARG A 440 13.00 -10.13 -8.71
N ALA A 441 14.31 -10.32 -8.66
CA ALA A 441 15.11 -10.67 -9.83
C ALA A 441 14.72 -12.03 -10.42
N VAL A 442 14.41 -13.02 -9.57
CA VAL A 442 13.92 -14.34 -10.01
C VAL A 442 12.54 -14.24 -10.64
N HIS A 443 11.61 -13.50 -10.01
CA HIS A 443 10.29 -13.23 -10.57
C HIS A 443 10.41 -12.60 -11.98
N GLU A 444 11.22 -11.55 -12.14
CA GLU A 444 11.45 -10.90 -13.44
C GLU A 444 12.01 -11.87 -14.50
N ARG A 445 12.91 -12.79 -14.12
CA ARG A 445 13.43 -13.84 -15.02
C ARG A 445 12.39 -14.88 -15.41
N ILE A 446 11.53 -15.32 -14.48
CA ILE A 446 10.43 -16.24 -14.78
C ILE A 446 9.44 -15.59 -15.75
N VAL A 447 9.07 -14.33 -15.51
CA VAL A 447 8.19 -13.57 -16.41
C VAL A 447 8.80 -13.43 -17.81
N ALA A 448 10.10 -13.13 -17.90
CA ALA A 448 10.80 -13.07 -19.19
C ALA A 448 10.82 -14.43 -19.91
N ARG A 449 11.00 -15.53 -19.17
CA ARG A 449 10.98 -16.89 -19.73
C ARG A 449 9.60 -17.28 -20.27
N LEU A 450 8.54 -17.00 -19.51
CA LEU A 450 7.17 -17.25 -19.96
C LEU A 450 6.82 -16.41 -21.19
N ARG A 451 7.26 -15.15 -21.25
CA ARG A 451 7.13 -14.31 -22.45
C ARG A 451 7.83 -14.93 -23.67
N ALA A 452 9.06 -15.40 -23.48
CA ALA A 452 9.84 -16.04 -24.56
C ALA A 452 9.18 -17.33 -25.07
N ALA A 453 8.42 -18.03 -24.21
CA ALA A 453 7.62 -19.19 -24.57
C ALA A 453 6.23 -18.84 -25.15
N GLY A 454 5.98 -17.57 -25.50
CA GLY A 454 4.69 -17.12 -26.06
C GLY A 454 3.59 -16.86 -25.03
N GLY A 455 3.94 -16.78 -23.74
CA GLY A 455 2.99 -16.51 -22.67
C GLY A 455 2.61 -15.04 -22.53
N GLN A 456 1.40 -14.79 -22.02
CA GLN A 456 0.88 -13.47 -21.70
C GLN A 456 1.35 -13.05 -20.30
N THR A 457 2.05 -11.92 -20.18
CA THR A 457 2.69 -11.51 -18.92
C THR A 457 1.88 -10.59 -18.02
N ASP A 458 0.69 -10.20 -18.45
CA ASP A 458 -0.23 -9.32 -17.72
C ASP A 458 -1.67 -9.79 -18.00
N ALA A 459 -1.93 -11.05 -17.65
CA ALA A 459 -3.18 -11.71 -18.00
C ALA A 459 -4.33 -11.15 -17.16
N THR A 460 -5.38 -10.68 -17.84
CA THR A 460 -6.63 -10.18 -17.23
C THR A 460 -7.80 -11.18 -17.40
N ALA A 461 -7.57 -12.28 -18.11
CA ALA A 461 -8.51 -13.38 -18.32
C ALA A 461 -7.77 -14.73 -18.26
N LEU A 462 -8.52 -15.82 -18.10
CA LEU A 462 -8.00 -17.20 -18.00
C LEU A 462 -8.35 -18.05 -19.23
N ASP A 463 -8.81 -17.45 -20.31
CA ASP A 463 -9.17 -18.12 -21.56
C ASP A 463 -7.95 -18.55 -22.39
N GLY A 464 -8.20 -19.46 -23.33
CA GLY A 464 -7.20 -19.97 -24.26
C GLY A 464 -6.17 -20.93 -23.65
N THR A 465 -5.15 -21.25 -24.44
CA THR A 465 -4.14 -22.28 -24.13
C THR A 465 -2.75 -21.70 -23.85
N ALA A 466 -2.60 -20.38 -23.97
CA ALA A 466 -1.33 -19.70 -23.72
C ALA A 466 -0.92 -19.79 -22.24
N HIS A 467 0.40 -19.82 -22.01
CA HIS A 467 0.94 -19.63 -20.67
C HIS A 467 0.61 -18.23 -20.14
N LEU A 468 0.35 -18.10 -18.84
CA LEU A 468 -0.06 -16.83 -18.24
C LEU A 468 0.84 -16.45 -17.06
N VAL A 469 1.06 -15.14 -16.90
CA VAL A 469 1.48 -14.53 -15.64
C VAL A 469 0.33 -13.71 -15.12
N VAL A 470 -0.12 -14.02 -13.89
CA VAL A 470 -1.24 -13.35 -13.23
C VAL A 470 -0.73 -12.60 -12.02
N THR A 471 -0.52 -11.28 -12.17
CA THR A 471 -0.09 -10.38 -11.09
C THR A 471 -1.16 -9.39 -10.66
N GLY A 472 -2.21 -9.20 -11.48
CA GLY A 472 -3.33 -8.32 -11.20
C GLY A 472 -4.31 -8.87 -10.15
N ARG A 473 -5.30 -8.04 -9.79
CA ARG A 473 -6.41 -8.41 -8.88
C ARG A 473 -7.32 -9.49 -9.48
N THR A 474 -7.61 -9.33 -10.77
CA THR A 474 -8.45 -10.23 -11.56
C THR A 474 -7.62 -10.76 -12.72
N PRO A 475 -7.59 -12.08 -12.97
CA PRO A 475 -8.26 -13.15 -12.22
C PRO A 475 -7.67 -13.37 -10.81
N GLY A 476 -8.55 -13.70 -9.87
CA GLY A 476 -8.22 -14.03 -8.48
C GLY A 476 -7.54 -15.40 -8.35
N LEU A 477 -7.14 -15.78 -7.14
CA LEU A 477 -6.50 -17.08 -6.89
C LEU A 477 -7.46 -18.25 -7.15
N PHE A 478 -8.70 -18.15 -6.68
CA PHE A 478 -9.69 -19.21 -6.82
C PHE A 478 -10.18 -19.37 -8.27
N ASP A 479 -10.19 -18.29 -9.06
CA ASP A 479 -10.42 -18.37 -10.50
C ASP A 479 -9.33 -19.24 -11.17
N CYS A 480 -8.07 -19.04 -10.78
CA CYS A 480 -6.97 -19.87 -11.26
C CYS A 480 -7.15 -21.34 -10.85
N PHE A 481 -7.66 -21.63 -9.65
CA PHE A 481 -7.89 -23.01 -9.21
C PHE A 481 -8.85 -23.76 -10.13
N ASN A 482 -9.93 -23.10 -10.54
CA ASN A 482 -10.96 -23.72 -11.36
C ASN A 482 -10.45 -24.16 -12.74
N VAL A 483 -9.44 -23.49 -13.29
CA VAL A 483 -8.80 -23.86 -14.56
C VAL A 483 -7.52 -24.70 -14.41
N THR A 484 -7.18 -25.13 -13.19
CA THR A 484 -5.91 -25.82 -12.89
C THR A 484 -6.12 -27.30 -12.67
N ASP A 485 -5.36 -28.15 -13.38
CA ASP A 485 -5.33 -29.60 -13.17
C ASP A 485 -4.28 -30.04 -12.14
N LEU A 486 -3.17 -29.29 -12.02
CA LEU A 486 -2.09 -29.55 -11.06
C LEU A 486 -1.58 -28.24 -10.43
N LEU A 487 -1.61 -28.14 -9.10
CA LEU A 487 -0.97 -27.04 -8.38
C LEU A 487 0.48 -27.40 -8.03
N ILE A 488 1.40 -26.44 -8.17
CA ILE A 488 2.73 -26.44 -7.55
C ILE A 488 2.83 -25.21 -6.64
N SER A 489 3.09 -25.43 -5.36
CA SER A 489 3.20 -24.36 -4.37
C SER A 489 4.16 -24.73 -3.24
N ASP A 490 4.28 -23.84 -2.26
CA ASP A 490 5.00 -24.07 -1.00
C ASP A 490 4.02 -24.47 0.10
N VAL A 491 4.55 -24.79 1.28
CA VAL A 491 3.74 -24.90 2.51
C VAL A 491 2.98 -23.59 2.72
N SER A 492 1.67 -23.59 2.50
CA SER A 492 0.87 -22.36 2.44
C SER A 492 -0.63 -22.61 2.55
N SER A 493 -1.38 -21.53 2.80
CA SER A 493 -2.85 -21.59 2.78
C SER A 493 -3.38 -21.87 1.38
N VAL A 494 -2.62 -21.52 0.33
CA VAL A 494 -2.95 -21.82 -1.09
C VAL A 494 -3.12 -23.33 -1.27
N VAL A 495 -2.21 -24.14 -0.73
CA VAL A 495 -2.33 -25.61 -0.77
C VAL A 495 -3.56 -26.07 0.00
N SER A 496 -3.74 -25.54 1.22
CA SER A 496 -4.90 -25.92 2.05
C SER A 496 -6.23 -25.52 1.41
N ASP A 497 -6.28 -24.42 0.66
CA ASP A 497 -7.44 -23.96 -0.11
C ASP A 497 -7.65 -24.86 -1.34
N PHE A 498 -6.57 -25.19 -2.05
CA PHE A 498 -6.65 -25.99 -3.28
C PHE A 498 -7.14 -27.42 -3.05
N VAL A 499 -6.90 -27.98 -1.86
CA VAL A 499 -7.45 -29.27 -1.44
C VAL A 499 -8.97 -29.34 -1.59
N GLN A 500 -9.69 -28.21 -1.56
CA GLN A 500 -11.13 -28.15 -1.86
C GLN A 500 -11.46 -28.78 -3.22
N SER A 501 -10.61 -28.60 -4.22
CA SER A 501 -10.79 -29.11 -5.58
C SER A 501 -10.59 -30.62 -5.70
N GLU A 502 -9.97 -31.25 -4.70
CA GLU A 502 -9.52 -32.67 -4.68
C GLU A 502 -8.50 -33.04 -5.78
N ARG A 503 -8.03 -32.05 -6.55
CA ARG A 503 -7.04 -32.20 -7.62
C ARG A 503 -5.63 -32.40 -7.08
N PRO A 504 -4.72 -33.00 -7.87
CA PRO A 504 -3.34 -33.18 -7.47
C PRO A 504 -2.62 -31.87 -7.22
N TYR A 505 -1.72 -31.90 -6.25
CA TYR A 505 -0.85 -30.78 -5.96
C TYR A 505 0.54 -31.25 -5.50
N VAL A 506 1.49 -30.35 -5.67
CA VAL A 506 2.91 -30.51 -5.35
C VAL A 506 3.30 -29.48 -4.30
N VAL A 507 4.00 -29.93 -3.26
CA VAL A 507 4.61 -29.05 -2.27
C VAL A 507 6.13 -29.07 -2.47
N ALA A 508 6.70 -27.88 -2.68
CA ALA A 508 8.13 -27.72 -2.77
C ALA A 508 8.79 -27.86 -1.38
N ASN A 509 9.90 -28.60 -1.32
CA ASN A 509 10.72 -28.78 -0.13
C ASN A 509 12.09 -28.10 -0.33
N PRO A 510 12.15 -26.76 -0.30
CA PRO A 510 13.39 -26.02 -0.56
C PRO A 510 14.46 -26.26 0.51
N ALA A 511 14.06 -26.67 1.72
CA ALA A 511 14.96 -27.03 2.83
C ALA A 511 15.63 -28.39 2.64
N GLY A 512 15.10 -29.26 1.78
CA GLY A 512 15.63 -30.60 1.58
C GLY A 512 15.47 -31.49 2.80
N LEU A 513 14.42 -31.27 3.61
CA LEU A 513 14.11 -32.14 4.74
C LEU A 513 13.80 -33.56 4.28
N PRO A 514 14.12 -34.60 5.06
CA PRO A 514 13.61 -35.95 4.83
C PRO A 514 12.08 -35.96 4.68
N GLU A 515 11.55 -36.78 3.77
CA GLU A 515 10.12 -36.79 3.42
C GLU A 515 9.22 -37.12 4.62
N ASP A 516 9.62 -38.07 5.45
CA ASP A 516 8.92 -38.48 6.66
C ASP A 516 8.86 -37.32 7.68
N GLU A 517 9.97 -36.62 7.87
CA GLU A 517 10.05 -35.43 8.72
C GLU A 517 9.18 -34.28 8.16
N PHE A 518 9.23 -34.06 6.85
CA PHE A 518 8.47 -33.01 6.19
C PHE A 518 6.95 -33.23 6.33
N ARG A 519 6.47 -34.45 6.05
CA ARG A 519 5.03 -34.81 6.17
C ARG A 519 4.53 -34.79 7.62
N ARG A 520 5.39 -35.12 8.59
CA ARG A 520 5.05 -35.01 10.02
C ARG A 520 4.89 -33.54 10.43
N THR A 521 5.76 -32.67 9.93
CA THR A 521 5.80 -31.25 10.28
C THR A 521 4.69 -30.47 9.59
N TYR A 522 4.39 -30.79 8.33
CA TYR A 522 3.41 -30.10 7.49
C TYR A 522 2.28 -31.05 7.07
N PRO A 523 1.18 -31.12 7.84
CA PRO A 523 0.02 -31.96 7.51
C PRO A 523 -0.49 -31.82 6.07
N THR A 524 -0.44 -30.61 5.49
CA THR A 524 -0.83 -30.37 4.09
C THR A 524 0.00 -31.16 3.09
N ALA A 525 1.21 -31.59 3.44
CA ALA A 525 2.05 -32.42 2.60
C ALA A 525 1.60 -33.89 2.54
N ARG A 526 0.77 -34.37 3.48
CA ARG A 526 0.38 -35.80 3.59
C ARG A 526 -0.27 -36.36 2.33
N ALA A 527 -1.02 -35.54 1.59
CA ALA A 527 -1.65 -35.92 0.33
C ALA A 527 -1.03 -35.24 -0.92
N ALA A 528 0.19 -34.72 -0.76
CA ALA A 528 0.95 -34.04 -1.81
C ALA A 528 1.99 -34.96 -2.46
N TYR A 529 2.35 -34.62 -3.70
CA TYR A 529 3.66 -34.94 -4.23
C TYR A 529 4.70 -33.96 -3.68
N LEU A 530 5.88 -34.43 -3.31
CA LEU A 530 6.97 -33.57 -2.87
C LEU A 530 7.94 -33.31 -4.01
N LEU A 531 8.37 -32.06 -4.14
CA LEU A 531 9.41 -31.67 -5.08
C LEU A 531 10.67 -31.30 -4.31
N SER A 532 11.74 -32.04 -4.55
CA SER A 532 13.03 -31.74 -3.95
C SER A 532 13.71 -30.60 -4.71
N ARG A 533 14.80 -30.05 -4.14
CA ARG A 533 15.43 -28.81 -4.62
C ARG A 533 15.90 -28.86 -6.08
N ASP A 534 16.23 -30.05 -6.59
CA ASP A 534 16.66 -30.26 -7.97
C ASP A 534 15.48 -30.42 -8.96
N CYS A 535 14.27 -30.60 -8.44
CA CYS A 535 13.03 -30.84 -9.19
C CYS A 535 13.04 -32.15 -10.01
N GLY A 536 13.85 -33.14 -9.62
CA GLY A 536 14.00 -34.40 -10.36
C GLY A 536 12.71 -35.23 -10.45
N GLU A 537 11.78 -35.05 -9.52
CA GLU A 537 10.51 -35.78 -9.47
C GLU A 537 9.47 -35.26 -10.46
N LEU A 538 9.64 -34.03 -10.98
CA LEU A 538 8.64 -33.33 -11.79
C LEU A 538 8.13 -34.16 -12.99
N PRO A 539 8.97 -34.82 -13.81
CA PRO A 539 8.49 -35.61 -14.94
C PRO A 539 7.58 -36.78 -14.51
N LYS A 540 7.92 -37.46 -13.41
CA LYS A 540 7.14 -38.57 -12.87
C LYS A 540 5.80 -38.09 -12.33
N VAL A 541 5.80 -36.97 -11.59
CA VAL A 541 4.57 -36.35 -11.08
C VAL A 541 3.63 -36.01 -12.24
N LEU A 542 4.13 -35.31 -13.28
CA LEU A 542 3.32 -34.96 -14.45
C LEU A 542 2.74 -36.20 -15.14
N ALA A 543 3.52 -37.27 -15.29
CA ALA A 543 3.06 -38.50 -15.92
C ALA A 543 1.91 -39.15 -15.15
N VAL A 544 2.04 -39.28 -13.82
CA VAL A 544 1.01 -39.87 -12.96
C VAL A 544 -0.26 -39.01 -12.94
N THR A 545 -0.12 -37.69 -12.79
CA THR A 545 -1.28 -36.80 -12.68
C THR A 545 -2.04 -36.65 -14.01
N ARG A 546 -1.37 -36.81 -15.16
CA ARG A 546 -2.02 -36.81 -16.48
C ARG A 546 -2.74 -38.11 -16.81
N ALA A 547 -2.32 -39.23 -16.23
CA ALA A 547 -2.91 -40.54 -16.49
C ALA A 547 -4.31 -40.72 -15.87
N GLY A 548 -4.72 -39.84 -14.96
CA GLY A 548 -6.06 -39.84 -14.36
C GLY A 548 -6.28 -40.87 -13.25
N ASN A 549 -5.30 -41.73 -12.97
CA ASN A 549 -5.31 -42.76 -11.92
C ASN A 549 -4.42 -42.37 -10.73
N ASP A 550 -4.60 -41.16 -10.22
CA ASP A 550 -3.77 -40.62 -9.14
C ASP A 550 -3.96 -41.39 -7.82
N PRO A 551 -2.91 -42.07 -7.29
CA PRO A 551 -2.99 -42.86 -6.07
C PRO A 551 -3.24 -42.02 -4.81
N MET A 552 -3.05 -40.70 -4.85
CA MET A 552 -3.25 -39.81 -3.71
C MET A 552 -4.68 -39.29 -3.58
N THR A 553 -5.61 -39.75 -4.44
CA THR A 553 -6.99 -39.25 -4.47
C THR A 553 -7.73 -39.44 -3.14
N GLU A 554 -7.72 -40.64 -2.56
CA GLU A 554 -8.39 -40.88 -1.27
C GLU A 554 -7.72 -40.12 -0.12
N ALA A 555 -6.38 -40.09 -0.08
CA ALA A 555 -5.64 -39.30 0.90
C ALA A 555 -6.00 -37.80 0.84
N ARG A 556 -6.30 -37.26 -0.35
CA ARG A 556 -6.76 -35.86 -0.50
C ARG A 556 -8.17 -35.64 0.02
N ARG A 557 -9.08 -36.62 -0.12
CA ARG A 557 -10.43 -36.53 0.46
C ARG A 557 -10.38 -36.53 1.99
N GLU A 558 -9.60 -37.43 2.58
CA GLU A 558 -9.38 -37.46 4.03
C GLU A 558 -8.74 -36.15 4.52
N LEU A 559 -7.72 -35.65 3.80
CA LEU A 559 -7.07 -34.40 4.14
C LEU A 559 -8.02 -33.20 4.03
N LYS A 560 -8.91 -33.19 3.04
CA LYS A 560 -9.93 -32.14 2.88
C LYS A 560 -10.83 -32.05 4.10
N GLU A 561 -11.30 -33.18 4.62
CA GLU A 561 -12.14 -33.18 5.83
C GLU A 561 -11.39 -32.65 7.05
N TYR A 562 -10.13 -33.07 7.21
CA TYR A 562 -9.28 -32.62 8.30
C TYR A 562 -8.92 -31.13 8.24
N LEU A 563 -8.69 -30.58 7.04
CA LEU A 563 -8.31 -29.18 6.85
C LEU A 563 -9.51 -28.22 6.79
N LEU A 564 -10.61 -28.63 6.13
CA LEU A 564 -11.71 -27.74 5.74
C LEU A 564 -13.06 -28.09 6.40
N GLY A 565 -13.10 -29.14 7.23
CA GLY A 565 -14.31 -29.65 7.84
C GLY A 565 -15.02 -30.71 6.99
N PRO A 566 -16.06 -31.35 7.52
CA PRO A 566 -16.63 -32.57 6.97
C PRO A 566 -17.26 -32.39 5.59
N ALA A 567 -17.13 -33.44 4.78
CA ALA A 567 -17.68 -33.48 3.42
C ALA A 567 -19.21 -33.29 3.41
N GLY A 568 -19.71 -32.69 2.33
CA GLY A 568 -21.15 -32.44 2.13
C GLY A 568 -21.73 -31.28 2.94
N SER A 569 -21.00 -30.73 3.91
CA SER A 569 -21.39 -29.49 4.59
C SER A 569 -20.92 -28.26 3.80
N ASN A 570 -21.83 -27.31 3.57
CA ASN A 570 -21.48 -26.06 2.90
C ASN A 570 -20.87 -25.08 3.93
N PRO A 571 -19.59 -24.67 3.78
CA PRO A 571 -18.96 -23.72 4.71
C PRO A 571 -19.69 -22.39 4.81
N MET A 572 -20.41 -21.95 3.76
CA MET A 572 -21.23 -20.75 3.83
C MET A 572 -22.40 -20.90 4.81
N ASP A 573 -23.00 -22.09 4.92
CA ASP A 573 -24.14 -22.30 5.81
C ASP A 573 -23.69 -22.24 7.27
N ARG A 574 -22.53 -22.85 7.60
CA ARG A 574 -21.90 -22.72 8.92
C ARG A 574 -21.52 -21.29 9.25
N PHE A 575 -20.90 -20.59 8.30
CA PHE A 575 -20.57 -19.17 8.48
C PHE A 575 -21.82 -18.34 8.80
N ARG A 576 -22.94 -18.60 8.10
CA ARG A 576 -24.22 -17.93 8.37
C ARG A 576 -24.82 -18.30 9.72
N GLU A 577 -24.75 -19.58 10.09
CA GLU A 577 -25.23 -20.09 11.37
C GLU A 577 -24.48 -19.44 12.54
N GLU A 578 -23.14 -19.39 12.48
CA GLU A 578 -22.30 -18.80 13.52
C GLU A 578 -22.47 -17.28 13.61
N ILE A 579 -22.56 -16.58 12.46
CA ILE A 579 -22.92 -15.16 12.45
C ILE A 579 -24.30 -14.95 13.07
N GLY A 580 -25.26 -15.84 12.77
CA GLY A 580 -26.60 -15.82 13.35
C GLY A 580 -26.57 -16.01 14.86
N ARG A 581 -25.86 -17.03 15.36
CA ARG A 581 -25.69 -17.31 16.79
C ARG A 581 -25.18 -16.08 17.54
N LEU A 582 -24.20 -15.36 16.97
CA LEU A 582 -23.61 -14.19 17.60
C LEU A 582 -24.48 -12.92 17.50
N CYS A 583 -25.34 -12.81 16.48
CA CYS A 583 -26.24 -11.66 16.34
C CYS A 583 -27.54 -11.79 17.16
N GLY A 584 -27.91 -13.02 17.55
CA GLY A 584 -29.25 -13.36 18.06
C GLY A 584 -30.27 -13.43 16.93
#